data_AF-A0A2E2ZN11-F1
#
_entry.id   AF-A0A2E2ZN11-F1
#
_cell.length_a   1.000
_cell.length_b   1.000
_cell.length_c   1.000
_cell.angle_alpha   90.00
_cell.angle_beta   90.00
_cell.angle_gamma   90.00
#
_symmetry.space_group_name_H-M   'P 1'
#
loop_
_entity.id
_entity.type
_entity.pdbx_description
1 polymer ?
#
loop_
_entity_poly.entity_id
_entity_poly.type
_entity_poly.pdbx_seq_one_letter_code
_entity_poly.pdbx_strand_id
1 'polypeptide(L)'
;MILTEILDVSKIINEINKELPNSIVKNNDDSVWIRPDDIKKVCSILKNPQGLDFSFLTSISAVDYIEYFEIVYHLTSMRNNYSGIIKTKCYGRKNLALPSVIDIWKTADLQEREIWDLMGIQFQGHPNLKRILLWEGFDGHPLRKDYLGN
;
A
#
# COMPACT_ATOMS: atom_id res chain seq x y z
N MET A 1 12.38 19.66 18.23
CA MET A 1 11.61 18.54 17.66
C MET A 1 11.25 18.96 16.25
N ILE A 2 11.94 18.44 15.24
CA ILE A 2 11.67 18.78 13.84
C ILE A 2 10.45 17.98 13.44
N LEU A 3 9.34 18.64 13.11
CA LEU A 3 8.15 17.98 12.57
C LEU A 3 8.48 17.51 11.15
N THR A 4 8.17 16.26 10.84
CA THR A 4 8.27 15.74 9.46
C THR A 4 7.24 16.46 8.62
N GLU A 5 7.67 17.04 7.50
CA GLU A 5 6.79 17.80 6.62
C GLU A 5 6.03 16.87 5.67
N ILE A 6 4.77 17.20 5.35
CA ILE A 6 4.03 16.48 4.32
C ILE A 6 4.58 16.92 2.98
N LEU A 7 5.04 15.98 2.16
CA LEU A 7 5.53 16.29 0.82
C LEU A 7 4.36 16.76 -0.05
N ASP A 8 4.56 17.87 -0.76
CA ASP A 8 3.63 18.30 -1.81
C ASP A 8 3.43 17.18 -2.85
N VAL A 9 2.18 16.74 -2.97
CA VAL A 9 1.72 15.69 -3.88
C VAL A 9 2.13 15.97 -5.32
N SER A 10 2.28 17.24 -5.72
CA SER A 10 2.75 17.64 -7.05
C SER A 10 4.12 17.03 -7.40
N LYS A 11 5.01 16.88 -6.41
CA LYS A 11 6.33 16.26 -6.61
C LYS A 11 6.22 14.76 -6.83
N ILE A 12 5.34 14.08 -6.10
CA ILE A 12 5.05 12.65 -6.25
C ILE A 12 4.48 12.39 -7.65
N ILE A 13 3.50 13.19 -8.07
CA ILE A 13 2.88 13.10 -9.40
C ILE A 13 3.92 13.29 -10.50
N ASN A 14 4.80 14.29 -10.36
CA ASN A 14 5.82 14.56 -11.36
C ASN A 14 6.82 13.41 -11.52
N GLU A 15 7.29 12.80 -10.42
CA GLU A 15 8.17 11.62 -10.51
C GLU A 15 7.48 10.42 -11.14
N ILE A 16 6.22 10.17 -10.76
CA ILE A 16 5.45 9.06 -11.33
C ILE A 16 5.20 9.27 -12.82
N ASN A 17 4.86 10.49 -13.25
CA ASN A 17 4.55 10.78 -14.65
C ASN A 17 5.75 10.69 -15.59
N LYS A 18 6.99 10.84 -15.08
CA LYS A 18 8.20 10.68 -15.89
C LYS A 18 8.35 9.26 -16.44
N GLU A 19 7.97 8.24 -15.66
CA GLU A 19 8.13 6.84 -16.04
C GLU A 19 6.80 6.13 -16.34
N LEU A 20 5.71 6.52 -15.66
CA LEU A 20 4.40 5.86 -15.71
C LEU A 20 3.23 6.86 -15.73
N PRO A 21 3.02 7.58 -16.85
CA PRO A 21 2.01 8.64 -16.94
C PRO A 21 0.55 8.17 -16.81
N ASN A 22 0.26 6.90 -17.08
CA ASN A 22 -1.11 6.36 -17.04
C ASN A 22 -1.46 5.65 -15.71
N SER A 23 -0.54 5.64 -14.75
CA SER A 23 -0.69 4.91 -13.49
C SER A 23 -1.57 5.64 -12.46
N ILE A 24 -1.70 6.97 -12.58
CA ILE A 24 -2.44 7.81 -11.64
C ILE A 24 -3.93 7.81 -11.99
N VAL A 25 -4.76 7.44 -11.03
CA VAL A 25 -6.23 7.39 -11.18
C VAL A 25 -6.88 8.67 -10.65
N LYS A 26 -6.40 9.14 -9.49
CA LYS A 26 -6.92 10.31 -8.79
C LYS A 26 -5.82 10.88 -7.90
N ASN A 27 -5.87 12.17 -7.59
CA ASN A 27 -5.10 12.77 -6.50
C ASN A 27 -6.00 13.63 -5.62
N ASN A 28 -5.54 13.88 -4.41
CA ASN A 28 -6.02 14.89 -3.47
C ASN A 28 -4.80 15.66 -2.94
N ASP A 29 -5.01 16.63 -2.05
CA ASP A 29 -3.95 17.47 -1.47
C ASP A 29 -2.81 16.67 -0.80
N ASP A 30 -3.11 15.50 -0.20
CA ASP A 30 -2.14 14.73 0.59
C ASP A 30 -1.86 13.31 0.06
N SER A 31 -2.57 12.84 -0.97
CA SER A 31 -2.44 11.45 -1.43
C SER A 31 -2.73 11.25 -2.92
N VAL A 32 -2.09 10.23 -3.48
CA VAL A 32 -2.23 9.83 -4.88
C VAL A 32 -2.78 8.42 -4.97
N TRP A 33 -3.82 8.24 -5.79
CA TRP A 33 -4.37 6.93 -6.13
C TRP A 33 -3.69 6.39 -7.38
N ILE A 34 -3.17 5.17 -7.27
CA ILE A 34 -2.43 4.46 -8.29
C ILE A 34 -3.20 3.21 -8.69
N ARG A 35 -3.08 2.82 -9.97
CA ARG A 35 -3.62 1.56 -10.47
C ARG A 35 -3.01 0.36 -9.70
N PRO A 36 -3.81 -0.64 -9.33
CA PRO A 36 -3.34 -1.85 -8.66
C PRO A 36 -2.13 -2.52 -9.33
N ASP A 37 -2.14 -2.62 -10.66
CA ASP A 37 -1.09 -3.31 -11.42
C ASP A 37 0.25 -2.56 -11.43
N ASP A 38 0.21 -1.25 -11.24
CA ASP A 38 1.39 -0.38 -11.32
C ASP A 38 2.01 -0.09 -9.94
N ILE A 39 1.34 -0.47 -8.84
CA ILE A 39 1.74 -0.08 -7.48
C ILE A 39 3.19 -0.48 -7.17
N LYS A 40 3.61 -1.69 -7.57
CA LYS A 40 4.97 -2.17 -7.33
C LYS A 40 6.01 -1.32 -8.06
N LYS A 41 5.75 -0.96 -9.32
CA LYS A 41 6.66 -0.12 -10.10
C LYS A 41 6.74 1.29 -9.52
N VAL A 42 5.59 1.87 -9.18
CA VAL A 42 5.51 3.19 -8.53
C VAL A 42 6.27 3.20 -7.21
N CYS A 43 6.09 2.18 -6.37
CA CYS A 43 6.85 2.02 -5.12
C CYS A 43 8.37 1.97 -5.35
N SER A 44 8.81 1.29 -6.42
CA SER A 44 10.24 1.23 -6.78
C SER A 44 10.79 2.59 -7.21
N ILE A 45 10.02 3.36 -8.00
CA ILE A 45 10.38 4.72 -8.42
C ILE A 45 10.53 5.63 -7.21
N LEU A 46 9.56 5.55 -6.28
CA LEU A 46 9.52 6.42 -5.11
C LEU A 46 10.61 6.08 -4.09
N LYS A 47 11.03 4.82 -4.01
CA LYS A 47 12.19 4.42 -3.20
C LYS A 47 13.53 4.94 -3.78
N ASN A 48 13.60 5.32 -5.06
CA ASN A 48 14.86 5.67 -5.71
C ASN A 48 15.63 6.77 -4.92
N PRO A 49 16.87 6.50 -4.45
CA PRO A 49 17.67 7.45 -3.68
C PRO A 49 18.05 8.74 -4.42
N GLN A 50 18.03 8.71 -5.77
CA GLN A 50 18.30 9.90 -6.60
C GLN A 50 17.04 10.74 -6.84
N GLY A 51 15.86 10.22 -6.51
CA GLY A 51 14.58 10.89 -6.62
C GLY A 51 14.07 11.31 -5.24
N LEU A 52 12.90 10.78 -4.85
CA LEU A 52 12.25 11.13 -3.60
C LEU A 52 12.77 10.35 -2.38
N ASP A 53 13.58 9.31 -2.58
CA ASP A 53 14.25 8.56 -1.50
C ASP A 53 13.29 8.19 -0.35
N PHE A 54 12.14 7.60 -0.68
CA PHE A 54 11.24 7.01 0.31
C PHE A 54 11.84 5.70 0.84
N SER A 55 12.90 5.85 1.63
CA SER A 55 13.69 4.76 2.18
C SER A 55 12.93 3.95 3.24
N PHE A 56 11.90 4.53 3.85
CA PHE A 56 11.14 3.90 4.92
C PHE A 56 9.65 3.78 4.56
N LEU A 57 9.13 2.55 4.60
CA LEU A 57 7.70 2.27 4.56
C LEU A 57 7.19 2.16 6.01
N THR A 58 6.40 3.15 6.42
CA THR A 58 5.90 3.31 7.79
C THR A 58 4.77 2.33 8.06
N SER A 59 3.76 2.31 7.21
CA SER A 59 2.62 1.41 7.36
C SER A 59 1.94 1.13 6.03
N ILE A 60 1.41 -0.09 5.90
CA ILE A 60 0.42 -0.48 4.92
C ILE A 60 -0.86 -0.77 5.69
N SER A 61 -1.96 -0.20 5.25
CA SER A 61 -3.27 -0.41 5.87
C SER A 61 -4.31 -0.66 4.79
N ALA A 62 -5.33 -1.45 5.10
CA ALA A 62 -6.44 -1.72 4.21
C ALA A 62 -7.75 -1.20 4.81
N VAL A 63 -8.58 -0.60 3.98
CA VAL A 63 -9.89 -0.04 4.35
C VAL A 63 -10.95 -0.69 3.46
N ASP A 64 -11.97 -1.28 4.08
CA ASP A 64 -13.10 -1.88 3.38
C ASP A 64 -14.19 -0.83 3.07
N TYR A 65 -14.40 -0.56 1.79
CA TYR A 65 -15.56 0.17 1.26
C TYR A 65 -16.50 -0.81 0.55
N ILE A 66 -17.81 -0.53 0.56
CA ILE A 66 -18.86 -1.43 0.03
C ILE A 66 -18.52 -2.02 -1.35
N GLU A 67 -17.91 -1.23 -2.25
CA GLU A 67 -17.60 -1.69 -3.61
C GLU A 67 -16.14 -2.13 -3.82
N TYR A 68 -15.20 -1.71 -2.96
CA TYR A 68 -13.77 -1.89 -3.16
C TYR A 68 -12.97 -1.87 -1.86
N PHE A 69 -11.79 -2.47 -1.88
CA PHE A 69 -10.79 -2.33 -0.82
C PHE A 69 -9.79 -1.24 -1.20
N GLU A 70 -9.56 -0.29 -0.29
CA GLU A 70 -8.51 0.71 -0.45
C GLU A 70 -7.29 0.32 0.38
N ILE A 71 -6.14 0.17 -0.26
CA ILE A 71 -4.87 -0.08 0.43
C ILE A 71 -4.10 1.23 0.44
N VAL A 72 -3.66 1.64 1.62
CA VAL A 72 -2.96 2.89 1.88
C VAL A 72 -1.53 2.56 2.29
N TYR A 73 -0.56 3.17 1.61
CA TYR A 73 0.86 3.07 1.88
C TYR A 73 1.35 4.41 2.42
N HIS A 74 1.87 4.38 3.64
CA HIS A 74 2.51 5.51 4.29
C HIS A 74 4.01 5.42 4.12
N LEU A 75 4.59 6.35 3.37
CA LEU A 75 6.01 6.40 3.05
C LEU A 75 6.67 7.58 3.74
N THR A 76 7.91 7.39 4.16
CA THR A 76 8.72 8.42 4.80
C THR A 76 10.11 8.43 4.18
N SER A 77 10.56 9.61 3.77
CA SER A 77 11.95 9.86 3.40
C SER A 77 12.71 10.37 4.62
N MET A 78 13.60 9.54 5.16
CA MET A 78 14.41 9.91 6.33
C MET A 78 15.44 10.99 5.99
N ARG A 79 16.01 10.94 4.79
CA ARG A 79 17.03 11.89 4.33
C ARG A 79 16.47 13.28 4.13
N ASN A 80 15.29 13.37 3.53
CA ASN A 80 14.68 14.64 3.17
C ASN A 80 13.63 15.11 4.20
N ASN A 81 13.37 14.31 5.24
CA ASN A 81 12.42 14.57 6.32
C ASN A 81 11.00 14.94 5.85
N TYR A 82 10.50 14.20 4.86
CA TYR A 82 9.10 14.31 4.44
C TYR A 82 8.37 12.97 4.36
N SER A 83 7.04 13.04 4.43
CA SER A 83 6.16 11.89 4.29
C SER A 83 5.27 12.01 3.04
N GLY A 84 4.82 10.87 2.53
CA GLY A 84 3.94 10.79 1.37
C GLY A 84 2.97 9.62 1.52
N ILE A 85 1.79 9.76 0.94
CA ILE A 85 0.74 8.74 1.01
C ILE A 85 0.35 8.32 -0.40
N ILE A 86 0.39 7.00 -0.63
CA ILE A 86 -0.09 6.38 -1.87
C ILE A 86 -1.25 5.48 -1.54
N LYS A 87 -2.24 5.46 -2.42
CA LYS A 87 -3.43 4.64 -2.27
C LYS A 87 -3.64 3.80 -3.52
N THR A 88 -4.24 2.64 -3.36
CA THR A 88 -4.71 1.82 -4.49
C THR A 88 -6.08 1.24 -4.18
N LYS A 89 -6.90 1.07 -5.21
CA LYS A 89 -8.27 0.54 -5.09
C LYS A 89 -8.37 -0.80 -5.78
N CYS A 90 -8.68 -1.83 -5.01
CA CYS A 90 -8.98 -3.16 -5.52
C CYS A 90 -10.49 -3.35 -5.56
N TYR A 91 -11.04 -3.39 -6.76
CA TYR A 91 -12.47 -3.58 -6.97
C TYR A 91 -12.86 -5.06 -6.84
N GLY A 92 -14.04 -5.29 -6.27
CA GLY A 92 -14.59 -6.64 -6.09
C GLY A 92 -14.39 -7.19 -4.68
N ARG A 93 -14.97 -8.37 -4.45
CA ARG A 93 -15.01 -9.05 -3.13
C ARG A 93 -14.30 -10.40 -3.12
N LYS A 94 -14.04 -10.97 -4.30
CA LYS A 94 -13.43 -12.28 -4.51
C LYS A 94 -12.14 -12.12 -5.33
N ASN A 95 -11.15 -12.97 -5.07
CA ASN A 95 -9.87 -13.01 -5.79
C ASN A 95 -9.11 -11.67 -5.82
N LEU A 96 -9.14 -10.96 -4.68
CA LEU A 96 -8.38 -9.71 -4.52
C LEU A 96 -6.89 -10.03 -4.49
N ALA A 97 -6.15 -9.49 -5.46
CA ALA A 97 -4.72 -9.68 -5.57
C ALA A 97 -4.03 -8.35 -5.87
N LEU A 98 -2.91 -8.10 -5.20
CA LEU A 98 -2.00 -6.99 -5.44
C LEU A 98 -0.57 -7.50 -5.56
N PRO A 99 0.34 -6.84 -6.29
CA PRO A 99 1.74 -7.20 -6.25
C PRO A 99 2.36 -6.80 -4.90
N SER A 100 3.13 -7.71 -4.32
CA SER A 100 3.88 -7.47 -3.08
C SER A 100 4.98 -6.44 -3.29
N VAL A 101 5.26 -5.65 -2.25
CA VAL A 101 6.35 -4.68 -2.18
C VAL A 101 7.45 -5.09 -1.19
N ILE A 102 7.46 -6.34 -0.71
CA ILE A 102 8.47 -6.87 0.22
C ILE A 102 9.92 -6.87 -0.33
N ASP A 103 10.07 -6.97 -1.65
CA ASP A 103 11.36 -6.85 -2.31
C ASP A 103 11.87 -5.40 -2.31
N ILE A 104 10.94 -4.44 -2.24
CA ILE A 104 11.21 -3.01 -2.13
C ILE A 104 11.46 -2.64 -0.65
N TRP A 105 10.53 -2.89 0.25
CA TRP A 105 10.70 -2.65 1.69
C TRP A 105 10.46 -3.91 2.51
N LYS A 106 11.46 -4.30 3.31
CA LYS A 106 11.34 -5.48 4.19
C LYS A 106 10.30 -5.31 5.29
N THR A 107 9.94 -4.07 5.64
CA THR A 107 8.86 -3.79 6.61
C THR A 107 7.47 -4.23 6.11
N ALA A 108 7.31 -4.45 4.80
CA ALA A 108 6.05 -4.91 4.22
C ALA A 108 5.69 -6.36 4.58
N ASP A 109 6.64 -7.21 5.00
CA ASP A 109 6.40 -8.64 5.28
C ASP A 109 5.23 -8.84 6.27
N LEU A 110 5.34 -8.25 7.46
CA LEU A 110 4.31 -8.39 8.49
C LEU A 110 3.01 -7.69 8.11
N GLN A 111 3.08 -6.52 7.47
CA GLN A 111 1.91 -5.70 7.15
C GLN A 111 1.09 -6.30 6.00
N GLU A 112 1.73 -6.86 4.98
CA GLU A 112 1.04 -7.58 3.90
C GLU A 112 0.40 -8.87 4.43
N ARG A 113 1.06 -9.58 5.34
CA ARG A 113 0.50 -10.77 6.01
C ARG A 113 -0.68 -10.43 6.92
N GLU A 114 -0.62 -9.33 7.65
CA GLU A 114 -1.73 -8.81 8.47
C GLU A 114 -2.96 -8.53 7.60
N ILE A 115 -2.77 -7.80 6.50
CA ILE A 115 -3.85 -7.47 5.56
C ILE A 115 -4.42 -8.74 4.93
N TRP A 116 -3.58 -9.70 4.56
CA TRP A 116 -4.06 -10.98 4.04
C TRP A 116 -4.87 -11.76 5.09
N ASP A 117 -4.40 -11.82 6.34
CA ASP A 117 -5.07 -12.56 7.41
C ASP A 117 -6.42 -11.94 7.78
N LEU A 118 -6.46 -10.61 7.96
CA LEU A 118 -7.64 -9.90 8.46
C LEU A 118 -8.61 -9.43 7.37
N MET A 119 -8.11 -9.13 6.17
CA MET A 119 -8.88 -8.57 5.05
C MET A 119 -8.90 -9.47 3.82
N GLY A 120 -8.12 -10.54 3.75
CA GLY A 120 -8.16 -11.53 2.67
C GLY A 120 -7.69 -11.03 1.31
N ILE A 121 -6.85 -9.99 1.28
CA ILE A 121 -6.23 -9.48 0.06
C ILE A 121 -4.91 -10.23 -0.14
N GLN A 122 -4.73 -10.88 -1.29
CA GLN A 122 -3.53 -11.65 -1.57
C GLN A 122 -2.42 -10.76 -2.15
N PHE A 123 -1.19 -10.98 -1.71
CA PHE A 123 -0.02 -10.29 -2.24
C PHE A 123 0.83 -11.24 -3.11
N GLN A 124 0.80 -11.01 -4.42
CA GLN A 124 1.55 -11.81 -5.39
C GLN A 124 3.05 -11.51 -5.30
N GLY A 125 3.86 -12.56 -5.18
CA GLY A 125 5.31 -12.44 -5.02
C GLY A 125 5.80 -12.36 -3.58
N HIS A 126 4.89 -12.43 -2.58
CA HIS A 126 5.29 -12.52 -1.18
C HIS A 126 5.81 -13.94 -0.86
N PRO A 127 7.03 -14.10 -0.28
CA PRO A 127 7.67 -15.41 -0.10
C PRO A 127 6.98 -16.29 0.96
N ASN A 128 6.32 -15.69 1.95
CA ASN A 128 5.70 -16.42 3.05
C ASN A 128 4.36 -15.79 3.48
N LEU A 129 3.35 -15.85 2.62
CA LEU A 129 2.02 -15.33 2.95
C LEU A 129 1.26 -16.36 3.80
N LYS A 130 1.36 -16.23 5.13
CA LYS A 130 0.73 -17.10 6.13
C LYS A 130 0.09 -16.28 7.25
N ARG A 131 -0.88 -16.89 7.94
CA ARG A 131 -1.65 -16.23 9.00
C ARG A 131 -0.70 -15.84 10.14
N ILE A 132 -0.99 -14.72 10.80
CA ILE A 132 -0.14 -14.21 11.89
C ILE A 132 -0.93 -13.80 13.13
N LEU A 133 -2.17 -13.35 12.96
CA LEU A 133 -3.02 -12.87 14.04
C LEU A 133 -4.14 -13.86 14.36
N LEU A 134 -4.71 -14.50 13.34
CA LEU A 134 -5.78 -15.46 13.52
C LEU A 134 -5.22 -16.87 13.75
N TRP A 135 -5.97 -17.67 14.52
CA TRP A 135 -5.62 -19.05 14.80
C TRP A 135 -5.79 -19.93 13.55
N GLU A 136 -5.08 -21.06 13.52
CA GLU A 136 -5.09 -21.99 12.38
C GLU A 136 -6.48 -22.64 12.21
N GLY A 137 -7.22 -22.21 11.18
CA GLY A 137 -8.56 -22.71 10.88
C GLY A 137 -9.69 -21.69 11.11
N PHE A 138 -9.37 -20.45 11.47
CA PHE A 138 -10.36 -19.37 11.49
C PHE A 138 -11.00 -19.22 10.09
N ASP A 139 -12.32 -19.29 10.04
CA ASP A 139 -13.06 -19.14 8.79
C ASP A 139 -13.32 -17.65 8.49
N GLY A 140 -12.89 -17.22 7.30
CA GLY A 140 -13.06 -15.85 6.84
C GLY A 140 -12.02 -14.83 7.34
N HIS A 141 -12.45 -13.57 7.32
CA HIS A 141 -11.63 -12.36 7.46
C HIS A 141 -12.41 -11.31 8.28
N PRO A 142 -12.10 -11.15 9.58
CA PRO A 142 -12.97 -10.46 10.54
C PRO A 142 -13.07 -8.95 10.33
N LEU A 143 -12.10 -8.32 9.66
CA LEU A 143 -12.14 -6.88 9.39
C LEU A 143 -12.96 -6.51 8.14
N ARG A 144 -13.46 -7.50 7.40
CA ARG A 144 -14.41 -7.25 6.31
C ARG A 144 -15.77 -6.87 6.89
N LYS A 145 -16.41 -5.86 6.31
CA LYS A 145 -17.78 -5.45 6.68
C LYS A 145 -18.83 -6.53 6.38
N ASP A 146 -18.50 -7.44 5.47
CA ASP A 146 -19.33 -8.59 5.12
C ASP A 146 -19.26 -9.71 6.19
N TYR A 147 -18.34 -9.62 7.14
CA TYR A 147 -18.15 -10.64 8.17
C TYR A 147 -19.25 -10.51 9.24
N LEU A 148 -20.29 -11.32 9.09
CA LEU A 148 -21.26 -11.58 10.14
C LEU A 148 -20.62 -12.60 11.07
N GLY A 149 -20.05 -12.15 12.19
CA GLY A 149 -19.60 -13.06 13.24
C GLY A 149 -20.77 -13.93 13.66
N ASN A 150 -20.65 -15.24 13.41
CA ASN A 150 -21.64 -16.22 13.87
C ASN A 150 -21.69 -16.28 15.40
#